data_AF-A0A2E3JRC2-F1
#
_entry.id   AF-A0A2E3JRC2-F1
#
_cell.length_a   1.000
_cell.length_b   1.000
_cell.length_c   1.000
_cell.angle_alpha   90.00
_cell.angle_beta   90.00
_cell.angle_gamma   90.00
#
_symmetry.space_group_name_H-M   'P 1'
#
loop_
_entity.id
_entity.type
_entity.pdbx_description
1 polymer ?
#
loop_
_entity_poly.entity_id
_entity_poly.type
_entity_poly.pdbx_seq_one_letter_code
_entity_poly.pdbx_strand_id
1 'polypeptide(L)'
;MEFILELAMTFWMWTVLIGIILSGWIINVLDMRQETKLTFSAKEMPNLRPIVIETKGRGFWGSTWQWFRSTRLWELTKDWHYTIDDVEYVVPKGFQFDGASVPKFLRTFFSPVGIMLIGGLVHDYGYKYETLLLKGKKKTIGIKNQKWMDEVFRDININVNGFYVFNLLSYYSLRLAGFIAWNGHRKRNLLPDVK
;
A
#
# COMPACT_ATOMS: atom_id res chain seq x y z
N MET A 1 -13.63 -31.34 19.84
CA MET A 1 -13.33 -29.92 20.14
C MET A 1 -11.82 -29.71 20.18
N GLU A 2 -11.09 -30.55 20.93
CA GLU A 2 -9.61 -30.53 20.99
C GLU A 2 -8.95 -30.68 19.61
N PHE A 3 -9.35 -31.67 18.81
CA PHE A 3 -8.80 -31.86 17.45
C PHE A 3 -8.95 -30.61 16.55
N ILE A 4 -10.09 -29.92 16.61
CA ILE A 4 -10.33 -28.71 15.80
C ILE A 4 -9.47 -27.55 16.30
N LEU A 5 -9.35 -27.41 17.62
CA LEU A 5 -8.48 -26.40 18.23
C LEU A 5 -7.00 -26.66 17.89
N GLU A 6 -6.54 -27.91 17.95
CA GLU A 6 -5.18 -28.32 17.57
C GLU A 6 -4.90 -28.04 16.09
N LEU A 7 -5.85 -28.35 15.21
CA LEU A 7 -5.73 -28.05 13.79
C LEU A 7 -5.65 -26.52 13.57
N ALA A 8 -6.48 -25.75 14.27
CA ALA A 8 -6.47 -24.30 14.19
C ALA A 8 -5.17 -23.67 14.71
N MET A 9 -4.58 -24.23 15.78
CA MET A 9 -3.28 -23.75 16.30
C MET A 9 -2.13 -24.16 15.38
N THR A 10 -2.16 -25.37 14.84
CA THR A 10 -1.13 -25.90 13.93
C THR A 10 -1.12 -25.11 12.62
N PHE A 11 -2.30 -24.80 12.06
CA PHE A 11 -2.47 -24.05 10.82
C PHE A 11 -2.93 -22.61 11.08
N TRP A 12 -2.39 -21.96 12.12
CA TRP A 12 -2.85 -20.65 12.59
C TRP A 12 -2.90 -19.57 11.50
N MET A 13 -2.00 -19.59 10.50
CA MET A 13 -2.01 -18.65 9.38
C MET A 13 -3.29 -18.76 8.54
N TRP A 14 -3.74 -19.99 8.29
CA TRP A 14 -5.00 -20.27 7.61
C TRP A 14 -6.19 -19.91 8.49
N THR A 15 -6.13 -20.19 9.78
CA THR A 15 -7.16 -19.77 10.74
C THR A 15 -7.35 -18.26 10.74
N VAL A 16 -6.26 -17.49 10.75
CA VAL A 16 -6.30 -16.01 10.65
C VAL A 16 -6.90 -15.59 9.32
N LEU A 17 -6.46 -16.17 8.20
CA LEU A 17 -6.99 -15.84 6.87
C LEU A 17 -8.49 -16.11 6.78
N ILE A 18 -8.95 -17.29 7.22
CA ILE A 18 -10.36 -17.65 7.27
C ILE A 18 -11.14 -16.68 8.15
N GLY A 19 -10.62 -16.31 9.32
CA GLY A 19 -11.24 -15.32 10.19
C GLY A 19 -11.40 -13.94 9.54
N ILE A 20 -10.41 -13.47 8.78
CA ILE A 20 -10.49 -12.21 8.02
C ILE A 20 -11.55 -12.32 6.92
N ILE A 21 -11.60 -13.43 6.19
CA ILE A 21 -12.60 -13.65 5.13
C ILE A 21 -14.01 -13.69 5.71
N LEU A 22 -14.22 -14.46 6.79
CA LEU A 22 -15.52 -14.58 7.44
C LEU A 22 -16.00 -13.25 8.04
N SER A 23 -15.10 -12.49 8.68
CA SER A 23 -15.47 -11.15 9.18
C SER A 23 -15.83 -10.18 8.04
N GLY A 24 -15.09 -10.23 6.93
CA GLY A 24 -15.43 -9.51 5.69
C GLY A 24 -16.81 -9.88 5.16
N TRP A 25 -17.11 -11.18 5.11
CA TRP A 25 -18.40 -11.69 4.66
C TRP A 25 -19.55 -11.27 5.59
N ILE A 26 -19.38 -11.38 6.91
CA ILE A 26 -20.38 -10.95 7.90
C ILE A 26 -20.68 -9.45 7.76
N ILE A 27 -19.65 -8.60 7.67
CA ILE A 27 -19.83 -7.15 7.50
C ILE A 27 -20.53 -6.82 6.18
N ASN A 28 -20.29 -7.59 5.13
CA ASN A 28 -20.97 -7.43 3.85
C ASN A 28 -22.46 -7.81 3.95
N VAL A 29 -22.78 -8.97 4.54
CA VAL A 29 -24.16 -9.46 4.70
C VAL A 29 -24.98 -8.58 5.62
N LEU A 30 -24.38 -8.04 6.68
CA LEU A 30 -25.04 -7.15 7.64
C LEU A 30 -25.03 -5.68 7.21
N ASP A 31 -24.49 -5.37 6.03
CA ASP A 31 -24.29 -4.02 5.47
C ASP A 31 -23.69 -3.02 6.47
N MET A 32 -22.75 -3.48 7.30
CA MET A 32 -22.10 -2.67 8.34
C MET A 32 -20.96 -1.80 7.77
N ARG A 33 -20.89 -1.64 6.46
CA ARG A 33 -19.82 -0.89 5.79
C ARG A 33 -20.07 0.60 5.96
N GLN A 34 -19.06 1.33 6.41
CA GLN A 34 -19.10 2.78 6.34
C GLN A 34 -18.79 3.23 4.92
N GLU A 35 -19.49 4.26 4.45
CA GLU A 35 -19.17 4.92 3.18
C GLU A 35 -17.75 5.48 3.22
N THR A 36 -17.06 5.39 2.08
CA THR A 36 -15.74 6.00 1.92
C THR A 36 -15.88 7.52 1.93
N LYS A 37 -14.90 8.22 2.51
CA LYS A 37 -14.94 9.69 2.58
C LYS A 37 -14.55 10.37 1.26
N LEU A 38 -14.07 9.59 0.30
CA LEU A 38 -13.68 10.05 -1.03
C LEU A 38 -14.16 9.08 -2.10
N THR A 39 -14.25 9.61 -3.31
CA THR A 39 -14.39 8.88 -4.56
C THR A 39 -13.04 8.77 -5.25
N PHE A 40 -12.79 7.65 -5.92
CA PHE A 40 -11.53 7.43 -6.64
C PHE A 40 -11.80 6.88 -8.04
N SER A 41 -11.11 7.41 -9.04
CA SER A 41 -11.08 6.83 -10.38
C SER A 41 -9.72 6.97 -11.04
N ALA A 42 -9.37 6.00 -11.89
CA ALA A 42 -8.20 6.03 -12.74
C ALA A 42 -8.56 5.39 -14.08
N LYS A 43 -8.15 6.01 -15.20
CA LYS A 43 -8.49 5.51 -16.55
C LYS A 43 -7.69 4.26 -16.93
N GLU A 44 -6.48 4.15 -16.41
CA GLU A 44 -5.55 3.06 -16.72
C GLU A 44 -4.77 2.63 -15.47
N MET A 45 -4.27 1.40 -15.51
CA MET A 45 -3.33 0.89 -14.51
C MET A 45 -1.94 1.52 -14.69
N PRO A 46 -1.14 1.66 -13.62
CA PRO A 46 0.22 2.19 -13.73
C PRO A 46 1.11 1.27 -14.57
N ASN A 47 1.93 1.86 -15.44
CA ASN A 47 2.91 1.13 -16.24
C ASN A 47 4.21 0.96 -15.44
N LEU A 48 4.45 -0.24 -14.92
CA LEU A 48 5.53 -0.51 -13.97
C LEU A 48 6.69 -1.31 -14.57
N ARG A 49 7.90 -0.96 -14.17
CA ARG A 49 9.13 -1.74 -14.43
C ARG A 49 9.72 -2.24 -13.11
N PRO A 50 10.00 -3.55 -12.97
CA PRO A 50 10.67 -4.04 -11.77
C PRO A 50 12.13 -3.58 -11.74
N ILE A 51 12.61 -3.18 -10.57
CA ILE A 51 14.02 -2.86 -10.32
C ILE A 51 14.74 -4.12 -9.85
N VAL A 52 15.93 -4.35 -10.39
CA VAL A 52 16.76 -5.52 -10.08
C VAL A 52 17.18 -5.50 -8.60
N ILE A 53 17.05 -6.65 -7.93
CA ILE A 53 17.67 -6.87 -6.63
C ILE A 53 19.08 -7.42 -6.89
N GLU A 54 20.09 -6.58 -6.67
CA GLU A 54 21.49 -6.85 -7.03
C GLU A 54 22.17 -7.92 -6.16
N THR A 55 21.76 -9.18 -6.27
CA THR A 55 22.37 -10.31 -5.55
C THR A 55 23.68 -10.78 -6.18
N LYS A 56 23.80 -10.68 -7.51
CA LYS A 56 24.98 -11.13 -8.25
C LYS A 56 26.24 -10.39 -7.78
N GLY A 57 27.30 -11.14 -7.48
CA GLY A 57 28.61 -10.58 -7.07
C GLY A 57 28.78 -10.35 -5.56
N ARG A 58 27.77 -10.63 -4.72
CA ARG A 58 27.85 -10.42 -3.26
C ARG A 58 28.29 -11.64 -2.43
N GLY A 59 28.68 -12.74 -3.09
CA GLY A 59 28.95 -14.03 -2.44
C GLY A 59 27.68 -14.70 -1.87
N PHE A 60 27.79 -15.95 -1.38
CA PHE A 60 26.63 -16.72 -0.91
C PHE A 60 25.89 -16.02 0.25
N TRP A 61 26.59 -15.74 1.35
CA TRP A 61 25.97 -15.13 2.53
C TRP A 61 25.44 -13.71 2.29
N GLY A 62 26.15 -12.91 1.47
CA GLY A 62 25.70 -11.56 1.10
C GLY A 62 24.43 -11.60 0.23
N SER A 63 24.38 -12.52 -0.73
CA SER A 63 23.19 -12.73 -1.58
C SER A 63 22.00 -13.22 -0.75
N THR A 64 22.23 -14.19 0.13
CA THR A 64 21.21 -14.72 1.06
C THR A 64 20.67 -13.62 1.95
N TRP A 65 21.53 -12.80 2.54
CA TRP A 65 21.11 -11.70 3.39
C TRP A 65 20.28 -10.64 2.65
N GLN A 66 20.70 -10.26 1.44
CA GLN A 66 19.97 -9.33 0.61
C GLN A 66 18.60 -9.89 0.22
N TRP A 67 18.53 -11.17 -0.16
CA TRP A 67 17.25 -11.82 -0.44
C TRP A 67 16.28 -11.76 0.75
N PHE A 68 16.76 -12.04 1.96
CA PHE A 68 15.93 -12.00 3.16
C PHE A 68 15.54 -10.59 3.62
N ARG A 69 16.29 -9.53 3.27
CA ARG A 69 15.98 -8.16 3.70
C ARG A 69 15.31 -7.30 2.64
N SER A 70 15.58 -7.53 1.37
CA SER A 70 15.04 -6.70 0.29
C SER A 70 13.56 -6.99 0.02
N THR A 71 12.85 -5.96 -0.42
CA THR A 71 11.60 -6.04 -1.17
C THR A 71 11.89 -5.52 -2.57
N ARG A 72 11.25 -6.07 -3.61
CA ARG A 72 11.44 -5.58 -4.97
C ARG A 72 10.81 -4.20 -5.13
N LEU A 73 11.59 -3.24 -5.60
CA LEU A 73 11.09 -1.93 -5.97
C LEU A 73 10.54 -1.95 -7.40
N TRP A 74 9.57 -1.09 -7.65
CA TRP A 74 8.93 -0.87 -8.93
C TRP A 74 9.08 0.59 -9.30
N GLU A 75 9.34 0.87 -10.57
CA GLU A 75 9.45 2.21 -11.11
C GLU A 75 8.32 2.48 -12.11
N LEU A 76 7.69 3.64 -12.00
CA LEU A 76 6.75 4.13 -13.00
C LEU A 76 7.48 4.47 -14.31
N THR A 77 7.07 3.83 -15.40
CA THR A 77 7.65 4.04 -16.73
C THR A 77 7.02 5.22 -17.48
N LYS A 78 5.82 5.64 -17.06
CA LYS A 78 5.06 6.77 -17.58
C LYS A 78 4.41 7.51 -16.41
N ASP A 79 4.02 8.76 -16.63
CA ASP A 79 3.17 9.48 -15.69
C ASP A 79 1.86 8.73 -15.53
N TRP A 80 1.43 8.55 -14.28
CA TRP A 80 0.17 7.87 -13.98
C TRP A 80 -0.82 8.87 -13.38
N HIS A 81 -1.98 8.99 -14.02
CA HIS A 81 -3.01 9.97 -13.69
C HIS A 81 -4.20 9.30 -13.00
N TYR A 82 -4.72 9.99 -11.99
CA TYR A 82 -5.87 9.52 -11.21
C TYR A 82 -6.67 10.72 -10.70
N THR A 83 -7.90 10.46 -10.26
CA THR A 83 -8.84 11.46 -9.77
C THR A 83 -9.31 11.08 -8.37
N ILE A 84 -9.29 12.05 -7.45
CA ILE A 84 -9.91 11.96 -6.13
C ILE A 84 -10.87 13.14 -5.99
N ASP A 85 -12.15 12.88 -5.73
CA ASP A 85 -13.19 13.91 -5.55
C ASP A 85 -13.17 14.99 -6.64
N ASP A 86 -13.23 14.54 -7.90
CA ASP A 86 -13.18 15.38 -9.12
C ASP A 86 -11.90 16.21 -9.32
N VAL A 87 -10.89 16.04 -8.45
CA VAL A 87 -9.58 16.66 -8.60
C VAL A 87 -8.61 15.69 -9.27
N GLU A 88 -7.96 16.12 -10.35
CA GLU A 88 -6.99 15.31 -11.08
C GLU A 88 -5.57 15.43 -10.50
N TYR A 89 -4.91 14.29 -10.34
CA TYR A 89 -3.57 14.13 -9.80
C TYR A 89 -2.64 13.39 -10.76
N VAL A 90 -1.35 13.36 -10.40
CA VAL A 90 -0.34 12.60 -11.14
C VAL A 90 0.74 12.06 -10.21
N VAL A 91 1.10 10.79 -10.38
CA VAL A 91 2.39 10.27 -9.91
C VAL A 91 3.37 10.31 -11.11
N PRO A 92 4.48 11.06 -11.01
CA PRO A 92 5.38 11.24 -12.14
C PRO A 92 6.15 9.97 -12.49
N LYS A 93 6.47 9.82 -13.78
CA LYS A 93 7.44 8.85 -14.29
C LYS A 93 8.74 8.90 -13.48
N GLY A 94 9.33 7.74 -13.22
CA GLY A 94 10.56 7.60 -12.46
C GLY A 94 10.33 7.50 -10.95
N PHE A 95 9.09 7.67 -10.47
CA PHE A 95 8.78 7.38 -9.08
C PHE A 95 8.96 5.89 -8.77
N GLN A 96 9.69 5.60 -7.70
CA GLN A 96 10.00 4.25 -7.24
C GLN A 96 9.29 3.96 -5.92
N PHE A 97 8.72 2.77 -5.80
CA PHE A 97 7.92 2.35 -4.65
C PHE A 97 7.96 0.82 -4.47
N ASP A 98 7.66 0.29 -3.29
CA ASP A 98 7.65 -1.15 -3.00
C ASP A 98 6.24 -1.73 -2.75
N GLY A 99 5.20 -0.90 -2.82
CA GLY A 99 3.81 -1.29 -2.70
C GLY A 99 3.37 -1.36 -1.24
N ALA A 100 2.31 -2.12 -0.96
CA ALA A 100 1.75 -2.15 0.38
C ALA A 100 2.73 -2.75 1.40
N SER A 101 2.82 -2.11 2.57
CA SER A 101 3.65 -2.54 3.70
C SER A 101 3.09 -3.81 4.38
N VAL A 102 3.24 -4.96 3.71
CA VAL A 102 2.79 -6.27 4.21
C VAL A 102 3.97 -7.04 4.84
N PRO A 103 3.82 -7.55 6.09
CA PRO A 103 4.81 -8.42 6.72
C PRO A 103 5.16 -9.64 5.85
N LYS A 104 6.44 -10.02 5.79
CA LYS A 104 6.92 -11.04 4.83
C LYS A 104 6.19 -12.38 4.90
N PHE A 105 5.87 -12.86 6.11
CA PHE A 105 5.15 -14.12 6.30
C PHE A 105 3.69 -14.07 5.81
N LEU A 106 3.10 -12.88 5.68
CA LEU A 106 1.75 -12.69 5.13
C LEU A 106 1.75 -12.54 3.60
N ARG A 107 2.91 -12.37 2.96
CA ARG A 107 3.01 -12.11 1.51
C ARG A 107 2.59 -13.28 0.64
N THR A 108 2.54 -14.50 1.19
CA THR A 108 1.97 -15.68 0.52
C THR A 108 0.49 -15.48 0.19
N PHE A 109 -0.25 -14.78 1.05
CA PHE A 109 -1.68 -14.50 0.86
C PHE A 109 -1.92 -13.09 0.32
N PHE A 110 -1.09 -12.14 0.75
CA PHE A 110 -1.27 -10.71 0.46
C PHE A 110 -0.04 -10.15 -0.24
N SER A 111 -0.05 -10.18 -1.57
CA SER A 111 1.02 -9.56 -2.37
C SER A 111 1.08 -8.05 -2.13
N PRO A 112 2.28 -7.47 -1.87
CA PRO A 112 2.47 -6.01 -1.77
C PRO A 112 2.00 -5.23 -3.01
N VAL A 113 2.04 -5.88 -4.18
CA VAL A 113 1.59 -5.32 -5.47
C VAL A 113 0.31 -6.00 -5.99
N GLY A 114 -0.45 -6.64 -5.10
CA GLY A 114 -1.74 -7.24 -5.42
C GLY A 114 -2.88 -6.22 -5.34
N ILE A 115 -3.94 -6.57 -4.61
CA ILE A 115 -5.17 -5.77 -4.51
C ILE A 115 -4.98 -4.36 -3.92
N MET A 116 -3.85 -4.09 -3.26
CA MET A 116 -3.52 -2.79 -2.65
C MET A 116 -2.56 -1.94 -3.51
N LEU A 117 -2.24 -2.36 -4.73
CA LEU A 117 -1.25 -1.70 -5.57
C LEU A 117 -1.52 -0.20 -5.76
N ILE A 118 -2.77 0.14 -6.06
CA ILE A 118 -3.16 1.51 -6.42
C ILE A 118 -3.10 2.43 -5.21
N GLY A 119 -3.73 2.05 -4.09
CA GLY A 119 -3.62 2.82 -2.85
C GLY A 119 -2.17 2.89 -2.37
N GLY A 120 -1.42 1.79 -2.47
CA GLY A 120 0.00 1.73 -2.09
C GLY A 120 0.88 2.70 -2.89
N LEU A 121 0.67 2.79 -4.20
CA LEU A 121 1.39 3.75 -5.05
C LEU A 121 1.13 5.20 -4.63
N VAL A 122 -0.13 5.58 -4.41
CA VAL A 122 -0.49 6.93 -3.97
C VAL A 122 0.03 7.20 -2.56
N HIS A 123 -0.06 6.21 -1.67
CA HIS A 123 0.41 6.28 -0.29
C HIS A 123 1.91 6.47 -0.21
N ASP A 124 2.71 5.66 -0.92
CA ASP A 124 4.17 5.78 -0.93
C ASP A 124 4.60 7.16 -1.45
N TYR A 125 3.92 7.68 -2.48
CA TYR A 125 4.18 9.03 -2.99
C TYR A 125 3.86 10.09 -1.93
N GLY A 126 2.66 10.03 -1.34
CA GLY A 126 2.20 10.94 -0.32
C GLY A 126 3.04 10.89 0.96
N TYR A 127 3.48 9.70 1.37
CA TYR A 127 4.37 9.47 2.50
C TYR A 127 5.75 10.07 2.27
N LYS A 128 6.28 9.92 1.06
CA LYS A 128 7.60 10.46 0.71
C LYS A 128 7.59 11.98 0.68
N TYR A 129 6.57 12.59 0.08
CA TYR A 129 6.54 14.02 -0.20
C TYR A 129 5.62 14.85 0.70
N GLU A 130 4.92 14.22 1.64
CA GLU A 130 3.96 14.89 2.54
C GLU A 130 2.76 15.52 1.83
N THR A 131 2.58 15.24 0.55
CA THR A 131 1.55 15.86 -0.28
C THR A 131 1.30 15.02 -1.54
N LEU A 132 0.22 15.33 -2.24
CA LEU A 132 -0.09 14.78 -3.56
C LEU A 132 0.11 15.85 -4.63
N LEU A 133 0.55 15.43 -5.82
CA LEU A 133 0.85 16.31 -6.94
C LEU A 133 -0.36 16.42 -7.87
N LEU A 134 -0.79 17.65 -8.14
CA LEU A 134 -1.90 17.92 -9.04
C LEU A 134 -1.48 17.66 -10.49
N LYS A 135 -2.46 17.31 -11.33
CA LYS A 135 -2.25 17.18 -12.77
C LYS A 135 -1.62 18.46 -13.32
N GLY A 136 -0.62 18.29 -14.18
CA GLY A 136 0.19 19.40 -14.71
C GLY A 136 1.48 19.65 -13.92
N LYS A 137 1.70 19.00 -12.76
CA LYS A 137 2.97 18.99 -12.00
C LYS A 137 3.44 20.35 -11.49
N LYS A 138 2.58 21.37 -11.46
CA LYS A 138 2.91 22.74 -11.02
C LYS A 138 2.60 23.03 -9.56
N LYS A 139 1.69 22.25 -8.96
CA LYS A 139 1.15 22.50 -7.63
C LYS A 139 0.88 21.20 -6.91
N THR A 140 0.93 21.26 -5.60
CA THR A 140 0.54 20.17 -4.71
C THR A 140 -0.67 20.62 -3.88
N ILE A 141 -1.30 19.68 -3.17
CA ILE A 141 -2.44 19.97 -2.28
C ILE A 141 -2.04 20.51 -0.90
N GLY A 142 -0.79 20.95 -0.75
CA GLY A 142 -0.21 21.36 0.52
C GLY A 142 0.17 20.19 1.41
N ILE A 143 0.84 20.50 2.53
CA ILE A 143 1.36 19.49 3.47
C ILE A 143 0.19 18.79 4.17
N LYS A 144 0.27 17.47 4.25
CA LYS A 144 -0.68 16.58 4.94
C LYS A 144 0.06 15.76 5.99
N ASN A 145 -0.67 15.34 7.02
CA ASN A 145 -0.12 14.48 8.06
C ASN A 145 -0.27 12.99 7.69
N GLN A 146 0.39 12.14 8.48
CA GLN A 146 0.36 10.69 8.31
C GLN A 146 -1.07 10.13 8.30
N LYS A 147 -1.92 10.57 9.24
CA LYS A 147 -3.30 10.09 9.38
C LYS A 147 -4.09 10.32 8.10
N TRP A 148 -3.96 11.49 7.50
CA TRP A 148 -4.62 11.84 6.25
C TRP A 148 -4.18 10.91 5.11
N MET A 149 -2.87 10.65 4.99
CA MET A 149 -2.36 9.71 3.98
C MET A 149 -2.86 8.28 4.20
N ASP A 150 -2.95 7.84 5.46
CA ASP A 150 -3.47 6.51 5.82
C ASP A 150 -4.97 6.38 5.51
N GLU A 151 -5.77 7.43 5.77
CA GLU A 151 -7.19 7.48 5.42
C GLU A 151 -7.40 7.45 3.90
N VAL A 152 -6.59 8.21 3.15
CA VAL A 152 -6.63 8.21 1.68
C VAL A 152 -6.24 6.83 1.12
N PHE A 153 -5.20 6.19 1.65
CA PHE A 153 -4.83 4.82 1.27
C PHE A 153 -5.99 3.84 1.44
N ARG A 154 -6.65 3.88 2.61
CA ARG A 154 -7.79 3.01 2.92
C ARG A 154 -8.92 3.24 1.91
N ASP A 155 -9.32 4.50 1.73
CA ASP A 155 -10.50 4.83 0.95
C ASP A 155 -10.28 4.57 -0.55
N ILE A 156 -9.08 4.85 -1.07
CA ILE A 156 -8.70 4.47 -2.44
C ILE A 156 -8.85 2.96 -2.63
N ASN A 157 -8.28 2.15 -1.73
CA ASN A 157 -8.33 0.71 -1.90
C ASN A 157 -9.76 0.16 -1.72
N ILE A 158 -10.58 0.74 -0.85
CA ILE A 158 -12.01 0.37 -0.76
C ILE A 158 -12.73 0.67 -2.08
N ASN A 159 -12.49 1.84 -2.69
CA ASN A 159 -13.07 2.20 -3.99
C ASN A 159 -12.57 1.26 -5.12
N VAL A 160 -11.30 0.86 -5.10
CA VAL A 160 -10.69 0.05 -6.17
C VAL A 160 -11.04 -1.44 -6.08
N ASN A 161 -10.98 -2.02 -4.87
CA ASN A 161 -11.12 -3.48 -4.70
C ASN A 161 -12.38 -3.90 -3.92
N GLY A 162 -13.03 -2.98 -3.18
CA GLY A 162 -14.25 -3.28 -2.42
C GLY A 162 -14.07 -4.04 -1.10
N PHE A 163 -12.86 -4.47 -0.74
CA PHE A 163 -12.60 -5.25 0.48
C PHE A 163 -12.53 -4.37 1.73
N TYR A 164 -13.68 -3.98 2.27
CA TYR A 164 -13.79 -3.06 3.41
C TYR A 164 -12.93 -3.47 4.62
N VAL A 165 -13.12 -4.69 5.15
CA VAL A 165 -12.44 -5.17 6.36
C VAL A 165 -10.92 -5.20 6.19
N PHE A 166 -10.46 -5.70 5.05
CA PHE A 166 -9.04 -5.80 4.78
C PHE A 166 -8.36 -4.43 4.71
N ASN A 167 -9.00 -3.46 4.07
CA ASN A 167 -8.48 -2.09 3.99
C ASN A 167 -8.55 -1.38 5.35
N LEU A 168 -9.56 -1.66 6.18
CA LEU A 168 -9.64 -1.15 7.55
C LEU A 168 -8.53 -1.73 8.45
N LEU A 169 -8.26 -3.03 8.36
CA LEU A 169 -7.13 -3.66 9.06
C LEU A 169 -5.80 -3.07 8.61
N SER A 170 -5.65 -2.81 7.31
CA SER A 170 -4.44 -2.19 6.75
C SER A 170 -4.28 -0.75 7.25
N TYR A 171 -5.36 0.02 7.31
CA TYR A 171 -5.37 1.35 7.92
C TYR A 171 -4.85 1.32 9.35
N TYR A 172 -5.43 0.49 10.22
CA TYR A 172 -4.98 0.41 11.61
C TYR A 172 -3.54 -0.07 11.73
N SER A 173 -3.11 -0.98 10.87
CA SER A 173 -1.71 -1.43 10.80
C SER A 173 -0.76 -0.27 10.48
N LEU A 174 -1.11 0.58 9.52
CA LEU A 174 -0.36 1.79 9.17
C LEU A 174 -0.38 2.82 10.29
N ARG A 175 -1.51 3.00 10.98
CA ARG A 175 -1.60 3.89 12.15
C ARG A 175 -0.66 3.46 13.27
N LEU A 176 -0.52 2.15 13.50
CA LEU A 176 0.30 1.59 14.58
C LEU A 176 1.79 1.51 14.24
N ALA A 177 2.15 1.24 12.98
CA ALA A 177 3.54 0.95 12.60
C ALA A 177 4.15 1.91 11.55
N GLY A 178 3.33 2.65 10.81
CA GLY A 178 3.76 3.51 9.69
C GLY A 178 4.57 4.74 10.11
N PHE A 179 4.57 5.10 11.39
CA PHE A 179 5.27 6.28 11.91
C PHE A 179 6.79 6.20 11.70
N ILE A 180 7.36 4.99 11.67
CA ILE A 180 8.81 4.78 11.45
C ILE A 180 9.18 5.25 10.04
N ALA A 181 8.45 4.79 9.02
CA ALA A 181 8.65 5.19 7.64
C ALA A 181 8.37 6.69 7.46
N TRP A 182 7.25 7.17 8.02
CA TRP A 182 6.85 8.58 7.99
C TRP A 182 7.98 9.50 8.49
N ASN A 183 8.44 9.27 9.71
CA ASN A 183 9.52 10.06 10.34
C ASN A 183 10.84 9.93 9.57
N GLY A 184 11.12 8.76 9.00
CA GLY A 184 12.28 8.55 8.13
C GLY A 184 12.26 9.45 6.89
N HIS A 185 11.09 9.64 6.25
CA HIS A 185 10.97 10.55 5.12
C HIS A 185 11.14 12.01 5.53
N ARG A 186 10.58 12.42 6.68
CA ARG A 186 10.74 13.80 7.18
C ARG A 186 12.20 14.16 7.43
N LYS A 187 12.99 13.23 7.96
CA LYS A 187 14.44 13.41 8.16
C LYS A 187 15.20 13.65 6.85
N ARG A 188 14.72 13.07 5.74
CA ARG A 188 15.32 13.27 4.40
C ARG A 188 14.83 14.54 3.70
N ASN A 189 13.71 15.10 4.15
CA ASN A 189 13.10 16.34 3.66
C ASN A 189 13.07 16.45 2.12
N LEU A 190 12.56 15.40 1.46
CA LEU A 190 12.46 15.36 0.00
C LEU A 190 11.24 16.13 -0.48
N LEU A 191 11.41 16.93 -1.53
CA LEU A 191 10.34 17.67 -2.19
C LEU A 191 9.88 16.96 -3.47
N PRO A 192 8.58 17.07 -3.83
CA PRO A 192 8.10 16.53 -5.09
C PRO A 192 8.70 17.31 -6.28
N ASP A 193 8.87 16.63 -7.42
CA ASP A 193 9.39 17.22 -8.66
C ASP A 193 8.30 18.09 -9.31
N VAL A 194 8.16 19.31 -8.78
CA VAL A 194 7.28 20.35 -9.31
C VAL A 194 7.98 21.00 -10.50
N LYS A 195 7.36 20.94 -11.69
CA LYS A 195 7.90 21.47 -12.95
C LYS A 195 7.14 22.69 -13.45
#